data_AF-A0A661PYF8-F1
#
_entry.id   AF-A0A661PYF8-F1
#
_cell.length_a   1.000
_cell.length_b   1.000
_cell.length_c   1.000
_cell.angle_alpha   90.00
_cell.angle_beta   90.00
_cell.angle_gamma   90.00
#
_symmetry.space_group_name_H-M   'P 1'
#
loop_
_entity.id
_entity.type
_entity.pdbx_description
1 polymer ?
#
loop_
_entity_poly.entity_id
_entity_poly.type
_entity_poly.pdbx_seq_one_letter_code
_entity_poly.pdbx_strand_id
1 'polypeptide(L)'
;MNAYLIAGIVLILFLLILLFLLKKRFISSGRGNHLEKAAKNGRATEKQDTLLRSYFRGLSYILSNETDRALVEFIKVAQMSSDTSEIYLALGQLFRNTGEVDRAIRIHRNLLLRSSLPDDITLQTMFEIGLDYKKAGLIERAGRTFEELHEKFPTYVDALQELGGIYEMCR
;
A
#
# COMPACT_ATOMS: atom_id res chain seq x y z
N MET A 1 18.96 -13.97 -3.42
CA MET A 1 18.67 -12.58 -3.81
C MET A 1 19.58 -11.68 -2.98
N ASN A 2 20.54 -10.98 -3.60
CA ASN A 2 21.60 -10.27 -2.87
C ASN A 2 21.03 -9.21 -1.93
N ALA A 3 21.47 -9.18 -0.67
CA ALA A 3 21.05 -8.18 0.32
C ALA A 3 21.22 -6.74 -0.18
N TYR A 4 22.23 -6.51 -1.02
CA TYR A 4 22.49 -5.24 -1.70
C TYR A 4 21.41 -4.83 -2.71
N LEU A 5 20.76 -5.79 -3.36
CA LEU A 5 19.67 -5.53 -4.30
C LEU A 5 18.41 -5.05 -3.57
N ILE A 6 18.11 -5.69 -2.43
CA ILE A 6 16.98 -5.32 -1.57
C ILE A 6 17.22 -3.94 -0.95
N ALA A 7 18.43 -3.69 -0.41
CA ALA A 7 18.80 -2.38 0.13
C ALA A 7 18.73 -1.27 -0.93
N GLY A 8 19.13 -1.56 -2.18
CA GLY A 8 19.03 -0.61 -3.30
C GLY A 8 17.58 -0.23 -3.63
N ILE A 9 16.68 -1.23 -3.69
CA ILE A 9 15.25 -0.99 -3.96
C ILE A 9 14.61 -0.17 -2.85
N VAL A 10 14.91 -0.47 -1.58
CA VAL A 10 14.41 0.28 -0.42
C VAL A 10 14.90 1.73 -0.46
N LEU A 11 16.16 1.97 -0.81
CA LEU A 11 16.73 3.31 -0.92
C LEU A 11 16.08 4.13 -2.05
N ILE A 12 15.83 3.50 -3.20
CA ILE A 12 15.17 4.13 -4.36
C ILE A 12 13.74 4.50 -4.01
N LEU A 13 12.97 3.59 -3.39
CA LEU A 13 11.61 3.87 -2.93
C LEU A 13 11.60 5.01 -1.91
N PHE A 14 12.54 5.02 -0.96
CA PHE A 14 12.68 6.10 0.02
C PHE A 14 12.96 7.46 -0.64
N LEU A 15 13.85 7.51 -1.64
CA LEU A 15 14.16 8.74 -2.40
C LEU A 15 13.00 9.24 -3.25
N LEU A 16 12.24 8.33 -3.87
CA LEU A 16 11.06 8.68 -4.67
C LEU A 16 9.95 9.27 -3.79
N ILE A 17 9.73 8.68 -2.61
CA ILE A 17 8.79 9.18 -1.61
C ILE A 17 9.23 10.57 -1.11
N LEU A 18 10.53 10.76 -0.84
CA LEU A 18 11.08 12.04 -0.41
C LEU A 18 10.86 13.14 -1.48
N LEU A 19 11.12 12.83 -2.76
CA LEU A 19 10.91 13.75 -3.88
C LEU A 19 9.43 14.14 -4.06
N PHE A 20 8.52 13.18 -3.90
CA PHE A 20 7.08 13.41 -3.96
C PHE A 20 6.62 14.39 -2.87
N LEU A 21 7.12 14.23 -1.63
CA LEU A 21 6.83 15.12 -0.51
C LEU A 21 7.35 16.56 -0.75
N LEU A 22 8.52 16.70 -1.36
CA LEU A 22 9.09 18.01 -1.69
C LEU A 22 8.28 18.75 -2.77
N LYS A 23 7.78 18.04 -3.79
CA LYS A 23 6.99 18.65 -4.87
C LYS A 23 5.64 19.18 -4.39
N LYS A 24 5.00 18.50 -3.43
CA LYS A 24 3.73 18.93 -2.80
C LYS A 24 3.86 20.29 -2.09
N ARG A 25 5.07 20.64 -1.61
CA ARG A 25 5.35 21.91 -0.92
C ARG A 25 5.39 23.13 -1.86
N PHE A 26 5.63 22.93 -3.16
CA PHE A 26 5.85 24.04 -4.10
C PHE A 26 4.56 24.61 -4.72
N ILE A 27 3.44 23.88 -4.70
CA ILE A 27 2.21 24.27 -5.43
C ILE A 27 1.29 25.23 -4.62
N SER A 28 1.59 25.50 -3.35
CA SER A 28 0.74 26.37 -2.50
C SER A 28 1.14 27.85 -2.60
N SER A 29 0.85 28.53 -3.72
CA SER A 29 0.88 30.00 -3.77
C SER A 29 -0.45 30.58 -4.26
N GLY A 30 -1.29 30.95 -3.29
CA GLY A 30 -2.53 31.70 -3.49
C GLY A 30 -2.87 32.47 -2.22
N ARG A 31 -3.02 33.80 -2.31
CA ARG A 31 -3.31 34.72 -1.20
C ARG A 31 -4.57 34.28 -0.44
N GLY A 32 -4.45 34.12 0.88
CA GLY A 32 -5.54 33.75 1.78
C GLY A 32 -5.14 34.04 3.23
N ASN A 33 -6.11 34.54 4.00
CA ASN A 33 -6.00 35.09 5.36
C ASN A 33 -4.92 34.43 6.24
N HIS A 34 -3.94 35.22 6.69
CA HIS A 34 -2.75 34.75 7.39
C HIS A 34 -3.05 34.02 8.71
N LEU A 35 -4.16 34.36 9.39
CA LEU A 35 -4.56 33.73 10.65
C LEU A 35 -5.21 32.35 10.44
N GLU A 36 -6.02 32.21 9.38
CA GLU A 36 -6.63 30.93 9.01
C GLU A 36 -5.59 29.97 8.41
N LYS A 37 -4.64 30.48 7.61
CA LYS A 37 -3.51 29.70 7.11
C LYS A 37 -2.57 29.25 8.23
N ALA A 38 -2.29 30.07 9.24
CA ALA A 38 -1.44 29.67 10.36
C ALA A 38 -2.08 28.56 11.22
N ALA A 39 -3.37 28.68 11.54
CA ALA A 39 -4.10 27.65 12.27
C ALA A 39 -4.27 26.35 11.45
N LYS A 40 -4.53 26.48 10.14
CA LYS A 40 -4.63 25.33 9.21
C LYS A 40 -3.28 24.65 9.00
N ASN A 41 -2.18 25.41 8.90
CA ASN A 41 -0.83 24.87 8.83
C ASN A 41 -0.40 24.22 10.14
N GLY A 42 -0.74 24.79 11.31
CA GLY A 42 -0.48 24.18 12.61
C GLY A 42 -1.18 22.83 12.75
N ARG A 43 -2.48 22.77 12.45
CA ARG A 43 -3.27 21.53 12.46
C ARG A 43 -2.80 20.51 11.41
N ALA A 44 -2.37 20.96 10.24
CA ALA A 44 -1.83 20.08 9.19
C ALA A 44 -0.47 19.47 9.62
N THR A 45 0.41 20.27 10.21
CA THR A 45 1.71 19.82 10.74
C THR A 45 1.50 18.82 11.89
N GLU A 46 0.60 19.11 12.81
CA GLU A 46 0.30 18.22 13.95
C GLU A 46 -0.32 16.89 13.51
N LYS A 47 -1.21 16.92 12.51
CA LYS A 47 -1.79 15.73 11.90
C LYS A 47 -0.71 14.89 11.20
N GLN A 48 0.21 15.54 10.49
CA GLN A 48 1.32 14.89 9.80
C GLN A 48 2.33 14.27 10.78
N ASP A 49 2.66 14.96 11.88
CA ASP A 49 3.53 14.44 12.93
C ASP A 49 2.91 13.23 13.64
N THR A 50 1.61 13.27 13.88
CA THR A 50 0.89 12.16 14.51
C THR A 50 0.78 10.95 13.58
N LEU A 51 0.64 11.19 12.28
CA LEU A 51 0.71 10.15 11.25
C LEU A 51 2.11 9.52 11.19
N LEU A 52 3.17 10.33 11.16
CA LEU A 52 4.56 9.85 11.17
C LEU A 52 4.88 9.04 12.43
N ARG A 53 4.43 9.50 13.61
CA ARG A 53 4.62 8.77 14.87
C ARG A 53 3.95 7.40 14.86
N SER A 54 2.70 7.33 14.43
CA SER A 54 1.96 6.06 14.35
C SER A 54 2.62 5.12 13.32
N TYR A 55 3.10 5.68 12.21
CA TYR A 55 3.87 4.93 11.21
C TYR A 55 5.16 4.32 11.77
N PHE A 56 6.01 5.11 12.43
CA PHE A 56 7.26 4.60 13.01
C PHE A 56 7.03 3.59 14.13
N ARG A 57 5.95 3.73 14.92
CA ARG A 57 5.56 2.71 15.91
C ARG A 57 5.12 1.43 15.23
N GLY A 58 4.33 1.52 14.16
CA GLY A 58 3.95 0.37 13.33
C GLY A 58 5.18 -0.39 12.84
N LEU A 59 6.16 0.29 12.25
CA LEU A 59 7.41 -0.32 11.80
C LEU A 59 8.23 -0.95 12.93
N SER A 60 8.34 -0.27 14.08
CA SER A 60 9.05 -0.81 15.25
C SER A 60 8.43 -2.12 15.76
N TYR A 61 7.09 -2.20 15.74
CA TYR A 61 6.38 -3.42 16.09
C TYR A 61 6.59 -4.55 15.08
N ILE A 62 6.71 -4.25 13.78
CA ILE A 62 7.11 -5.25 12.78
C ILE A 62 8.51 -5.81 13.08
N LEU A 63 9.48 -4.94 13.37
CA LEU A 63 10.85 -5.35 13.69
C LEU A 63 10.91 -6.18 14.98
N SER A 64 9.97 -5.96 15.89
CA SER A 64 9.84 -6.71 17.15
C SER A 64 8.95 -7.96 17.04
N ASN A 65 8.49 -8.32 15.84
CA ASN A 65 7.56 -9.43 15.59
C ASN A 65 6.19 -9.29 16.33
N GLU A 66 5.81 -8.06 16.69
CA GLU A 66 4.57 -7.71 17.41
C GLU A 66 3.48 -7.23 16.45
N THR A 67 3.17 -8.08 15.46
CA THR A 67 2.44 -7.65 14.26
C THR A 67 1.00 -7.20 14.51
N ASP A 68 0.34 -7.70 15.56
CA ASP A 68 -1.01 -7.25 15.92
C ASP A 68 -0.99 -5.79 16.41
N ARG A 69 0.06 -5.38 17.13
CA ARG A 69 0.26 -3.99 17.53
C ARG A 69 0.67 -3.12 16.36
N ALA A 70 1.48 -3.65 15.45
CA ALA A 70 1.83 -2.96 14.20
C ALA A 70 0.58 -2.64 13.37
N LEU A 71 -0.34 -3.60 13.23
CA LEU A 71 -1.59 -3.44 12.51
C LEU A 71 -2.46 -2.32 13.10
N VAL A 72 -2.57 -2.25 14.43
CA VAL A 72 -3.31 -1.18 15.11
C VAL A 72 -2.73 0.19 14.78
N GLU A 73 -1.42 0.35 14.82
CA GLU A 73 -0.77 1.63 14.50
C GLU A 73 -0.91 2.00 13.01
N PHE A 74 -0.83 1.01 12.11
CA PHE A 74 -1.06 1.26 10.69
C PHE A 74 -2.52 1.56 10.36
N ILE A 75 -3.49 0.98 11.06
CA ILE A 75 -4.91 1.35 10.95
C ILE A 75 -5.11 2.82 11.35
N LYS A 76 -4.45 3.30 12.41
CA LYS A 76 -4.52 4.72 12.81
C LYS A 76 -4.00 5.63 11.70
N VAL A 77 -2.83 5.34 11.13
CA VAL A 77 -2.26 6.08 9.99
C VAL A 77 -3.28 6.17 8.85
N ALA A 78 -3.94 5.07 8.58
CA ALA A 78 -4.87 4.91 7.48
C ALA A 78 -6.18 5.66 7.62
N GLN A 79 -6.70 5.76 8.84
CA GLN A 79 -7.91 6.50 9.16
C GLN A 79 -7.66 8.01 9.07
N MET A 80 -6.40 8.44 9.18
CA MET A 80 -6.04 9.85 9.20
C MET A 80 -5.93 10.48 7.81
N SER A 81 -5.68 9.73 6.74
CA SER A 81 -5.66 10.29 5.38
C SER A 81 -6.03 9.29 4.28
N SER A 82 -6.82 9.76 3.32
CA SER A 82 -7.11 9.08 2.05
C SER A 82 -5.87 8.84 1.19
N ASP A 83 -4.83 9.67 1.33
CA ASP A 83 -3.51 9.57 0.66
C ASP A 83 -2.60 8.45 1.25
N THR A 84 -3.16 7.39 1.83
CA THR A 84 -2.39 6.31 2.51
C THR A 84 -2.48 4.95 1.84
N SER A 85 -3.14 4.85 0.68
CA SER A 85 -3.34 3.58 -0.01
C SER A 85 -2.02 2.91 -0.40
N GLU A 86 -1.03 3.70 -0.78
CA GLU A 86 0.33 3.26 -1.13
C GLU A 86 1.03 2.61 0.07
N ILE A 87 0.75 3.08 1.29
CA ILE A 87 1.28 2.48 2.51
C ILE A 87 0.68 1.09 2.74
N TYR A 88 -0.62 0.91 2.47
CA TYR A 88 -1.28 -0.38 2.58
C TYR A 88 -0.72 -1.40 1.59
N LEU A 89 -0.51 -0.98 0.35
CA LEU A 89 0.11 -1.78 -0.70
C LEU A 89 1.53 -2.21 -0.30
N ALA A 90 2.35 -1.27 0.17
CA ALA A 90 3.71 -1.57 0.62
C ALA A 90 3.74 -2.53 1.82
N LEU A 91 2.81 -2.38 2.76
CA LEU A 91 2.71 -3.27 3.91
C LEU A 91 2.28 -4.68 3.53
N GLY A 92 1.28 -4.84 2.68
CA GLY A 92 0.87 -6.16 2.22
C GLY A 92 1.98 -6.85 1.42
N GLN A 93 2.67 -6.13 0.54
CA GLN A 93 3.84 -6.64 -0.16
C GLN A 93 4.95 -7.09 0.81
N LEU A 94 5.23 -6.31 1.87
CA LEU A 94 6.19 -6.67 2.90
C LEU A 94 5.81 -8.00 3.57
N PHE A 95 4.56 -8.13 4.03
CA PHE A 95 4.08 -9.36 4.68
C PHE A 95 4.13 -10.58 3.74
N ARG A 96 3.79 -10.41 2.46
CA ARG A 96 3.93 -11.48 1.47
C ARG A 96 5.39 -11.92 1.34
N ASN A 97 6.32 -10.97 1.31
CA ASN A 97 7.75 -11.23 1.15
C ASN A 97 8.39 -11.85 2.41
N THR A 98 7.87 -11.56 3.61
CA THR A 98 8.30 -12.21 4.86
C THR A 98 7.66 -13.58 5.09
N GLY A 99 6.73 -14.00 4.23
CA GLY A 99 6.02 -15.27 4.33
C GLY A 99 4.74 -15.22 5.17
N GLU A 100 4.36 -14.05 5.67
CA GLU A 100 3.14 -13.80 6.44
C GLU A 100 1.92 -13.57 5.52
N VAL A 101 1.67 -14.51 4.61
CA VAL A 101 0.75 -14.30 3.48
C VAL A 101 -0.70 -14.01 3.91
N ASP A 102 -1.20 -14.66 4.97
CA ASP A 102 -2.54 -14.39 5.51
C ASP A 102 -2.72 -12.93 5.95
N ARG A 103 -1.64 -12.30 6.41
CA ARG A 103 -1.65 -10.89 6.83
C ARG A 103 -1.64 -9.97 5.62
N ALA A 104 -0.88 -10.31 4.58
CA ALA A 104 -0.89 -9.59 3.30
C ALA A 104 -2.31 -9.54 2.70
N ILE A 105 -2.96 -10.70 2.60
CA ILE A 105 -4.34 -10.84 2.10
C ILE A 105 -5.29 -9.93 2.88
N ARG A 106 -5.21 -9.95 4.21
CA ARG A 106 -6.10 -9.15 5.07
C ARG A 106 -5.91 -7.65 4.84
N ILE A 107 -4.67 -7.18 4.71
CA ILE A 107 -4.37 -5.76 4.54
C ILE A 107 -4.85 -5.27 3.17
N HIS A 108 -4.55 -5.98 2.09
CA HIS A 108 -4.99 -5.57 0.76
C HIS A 108 -6.51 -5.66 0.61
N ARG A 109 -7.18 -6.68 1.18
CA ARG A 109 -8.65 -6.74 1.17
C ARG A 109 -9.28 -5.59 1.94
N ASN A 110 -8.72 -5.22 3.09
CA ASN A 110 -9.20 -4.06 3.86
C ASN A 110 -9.02 -2.75 3.08
N LEU A 111 -7.96 -2.62 2.28
CA LEU A 111 -7.77 -1.49 1.37
C LEU A 111 -8.87 -1.45 0.29
N LEU A 112 -9.19 -2.59 -0.32
CA LEU A 112 -10.19 -2.71 -1.38
C LEU A 112 -11.63 -2.37 -0.90
N LEU A 113 -11.91 -2.54 0.40
CA LEU A 113 -13.22 -2.21 1.00
C LEU A 113 -13.45 -0.71 1.22
N ARG A 114 -12.45 0.14 0.99
CA ARG A 114 -12.61 1.59 1.17
C ARG A 114 -13.50 2.18 0.07
N SER A 115 -14.43 3.04 0.47
CA SER A 115 -15.22 3.82 -0.47
C SER A 115 -14.33 4.77 -1.29
N SER A 116 -14.66 4.92 -2.58
CA SER A 116 -14.01 5.87 -3.48
C SER A 116 -12.49 5.68 -3.66
N LEU A 117 -12.03 4.43 -3.69
CA LEU A 117 -10.65 4.12 -4.04
C LEU A 117 -10.39 4.47 -5.51
N PRO A 118 -9.33 5.24 -5.85
CA PRO A 118 -8.96 5.51 -7.23
C PRO A 118 -8.79 4.23 -8.05
N ASP A 119 -9.06 4.29 -9.35
CA ASP A 119 -9.04 3.10 -10.21
C ASP A 119 -7.64 2.48 -10.32
N ASP A 120 -6.59 3.28 -10.36
CA ASP A 120 -5.19 2.85 -10.35
C ASP A 120 -4.84 2.10 -9.06
N ILE A 121 -5.26 2.63 -7.92
CA ILE A 121 -5.09 1.97 -6.62
C ILE A 121 -5.93 0.70 -6.55
N THR A 122 -7.15 0.71 -7.08
CA THR A 122 -8.03 -0.46 -7.11
C THR A 122 -7.42 -1.59 -7.94
N LEU A 123 -6.96 -1.27 -9.14
CA LEU A 123 -6.25 -2.19 -10.03
C LEU A 123 -5.04 -2.80 -9.31
N GLN A 124 -4.18 -1.96 -8.73
CA GLN A 124 -2.99 -2.44 -8.03
C GLN A 124 -3.36 -3.31 -6.82
N THR A 125 -4.37 -2.91 -6.04
CA THR A 125 -4.82 -3.68 -4.87
C THR A 125 -5.36 -5.05 -5.26
N MET A 126 -6.17 -5.14 -6.31
CA MET A 126 -6.69 -6.42 -6.82
C MET A 126 -5.57 -7.32 -7.32
N PHE A 127 -4.60 -6.76 -8.05
CA PHE A 127 -3.43 -7.50 -8.52
C PHE A 127 -2.61 -8.07 -7.35
N GLU A 128 -2.34 -7.25 -6.34
CA GLU A 128 -1.60 -7.67 -5.15
C GLU A 128 -2.33 -8.77 -4.35
N ILE A 129 -3.67 -8.73 -4.25
CA ILE A 129 -4.47 -9.81 -3.64
C ILE A 129 -4.32 -11.13 -4.41
N GLY A 130 -4.35 -11.07 -5.75
CA GLY A 130 -4.14 -12.25 -6.60
C GLY A 130 -2.77 -12.88 -6.36
N LEU A 131 -1.72 -12.05 -6.28
CA LEU A 131 -0.36 -12.49 -5.96
C LEU A 131 -0.25 -13.07 -4.54
N ASP A 132 -0.94 -12.49 -3.57
CA ASP A 132 -0.99 -13.02 -2.21
C ASP A 132 -1.66 -14.41 -2.19
N TYR A 133 -2.80 -14.58 -2.85
CA TYR A 133 -3.45 -15.89 -2.96
C TYR A 133 -2.58 -16.93 -3.66
N LYS A 134 -1.90 -16.55 -4.74
CA LYS A 134 -0.95 -17.43 -5.43
C LYS A 134 0.21 -17.83 -4.52
N LYS A 135 0.77 -16.88 -3.75
CA LYS A 135 1.82 -17.16 -2.75
C LYS A 135 1.36 -18.10 -1.63
N ALA A 136 0.08 -18.03 -1.26
CA ALA A 136 -0.55 -18.94 -0.28
C ALA A 136 -0.91 -20.31 -0.87
N GLY A 137 -0.71 -20.55 -2.17
CA GLY A 137 -1.15 -21.77 -2.85
C GLY A 137 -2.67 -21.86 -3.07
N LEU A 138 -3.39 -20.76 -2.87
CA LEU A 138 -4.84 -20.67 -3.07
C LEU A 138 -5.16 -20.36 -4.53
N ILE A 139 -4.77 -21.28 -5.43
CA ILE A 139 -4.74 -21.05 -6.88
C ILE A 139 -6.12 -20.67 -7.46
N GLU A 140 -7.20 -21.34 -7.05
CA GLU A 140 -8.55 -21.00 -7.52
C GLU A 140 -9.01 -19.59 -7.11
N ARG A 141 -8.56 -19.10 -5.94
CA ARG A 141 -8.89 -17.75 -5.49
C ARG A 141 -8.05 -16.73 -6.24
N ALA A 142 -6.77 -17.02 -6.46
CA ALA A 142 -5.90 -16.19 -7.29
C ALA A 142 -6.49 -16.03 -8.71
N GLY A 143 -6.88 -17.14 -9.34
CA GLY A 143 -7.48 -17.16 -10.68
C GLY A 143 -8.72 -16.26 -10.76
N ARG A 144 -9.69 -16.47 -9.85
CA ARG A 144 -10.89 -15.61 -9.79
C ARG A 144 -10.57 -14.13 -9.59
N THR A 145 -9.63 -13.81 -8.71
CA THR A 145 -9.22 -12.41 -8.49
C THR A 145 -8.60 -11.79 -9.75
N PHE A 146 -7.79 -12.54 -10.50
CA PHE A 146 -7.23 -12.04 -11.76
C PHE A 146 -8.26 -11.99 -12.90
N GLU A 147 -9.25 -12.89 -12.92
CA GLU A 147 -10.41 -12.83 -13.83
C GLU A 147 -11.23 -11.56 -13.57
N GLU A 148 -11.63 -11.31 -12.32
CA GLU A 148 -12.33 -10.08 -11.92
C GLU A 148 -11.52 -8.82 -12.25
N LEU A 149 -10.20 -8.87 -12.04
CA LEU A 149 -9.30 -7.77 -12.38
C LEU A 149 -9.26 -7.52 -13.90
N HIS A 150 -9.21 -8.58 -14.70
CA HIS A 150 -9.22 -8.47 -16.16
C HIS A 150 -10.57 -7.95 -16.68
N GLU A 151 -11.69 -8.41 -16.12
CA GLU A 151 -13.02 -7.90 -16.46
C GLU A 151 -13.14 -6.39 -16.19
N LYS A 152 -12.61 -5.94 -15.05
CA LYS A 152 -12.64 -4.52 -14.68
C LYS A 152 -11.63 -3.66 -15.44
N PHE A 153 -10.44 -4.21 -15.72
CA PHE A 153 -9.35 -3.51 -16.39
C PHE A 153 -8.77 -4.35 -17.54
N PRO A 154 -9.48 -4.44 -18.69
CA PRO A 154 -9.13 -5.38 -19.77
C PRO A 154 -7.77 -5.13 -20.42
N THR A 155 -7.24 -3.91 -20.32
CA THR A 155 -5.95 -3.52 -20.89
C THR A 155 -4.76 -3.81 -19.97
N TYR A 156 -4.99 -4.29 -18.74
CA TYR A 156 -3.92 -4.58 -17.80
C TYR A 156 -3.30 -5.96 -18.08
N VAL A 157 -2.18 -5.94 -18.81
CA VAL A 157 -1.53 -7.14 -19.36
C VAL A 157 -1.03 -8.10 -18.28
N ASP A 158 -0.57 -7.59 -17.15
CA ASP A 158 0.01 -8.43 -16.08
C ASP A 158 -1.03 -9.41 -15.51
N ALA A 159 -2.32 -9.02 -15.46
CA ALA A 159 -3.39 -9.93 -15.05
C ALA A 159 -3.53 -11.13 -15.98
N LEU A 160 -3.43 -10.92 -17.30
CA LEU A 160 -3.49 -11.99 -18.30
C LEU A 160 -2.27 -12.92 -18.21
N GLN A 161 -1.09 -12.36 -17.94
CA GLN A 161 0.12 -13.17 -17.72
C GLN A 161 -0.03 -14.08 -16.51
N GLU A 162 -0.55 -13.55 -15.40
CA GLU A 162 -0.81 -14.33 -14.19
C GLU A 162 -1.89 -15.42 -14.41
N LEU A 163 -2.96 -15.11 -15.15
CA LEU A 163 -3.99 -16.10 -15.52
C LEU A 163 -3.43 -17.23 -16.39
N GLY A 164 -2.62 -16.90 -17.41
CA GLY A 164 -1.96 -17.90 -18.24
C GLY A 164 -1.11 -18.86 -17.40
N GLY A 165 -0.30 -18.31 -16.49
CA GLY A 165 0.51 -19.12 -15.57
C GLY A 165 -0.34 -20.00 -14.63
N ILE A 166 -1.49 -19.51 -14.16
CA ILE A 166 -2.41 -20.29 -13.33
C ILE A 166 -3.04 -21.45 -14.12
N TYR A 167 -3.52 -21.22 -15.35
CA TYR A 167 -4.10 -22.29 -16.15
C TYR A 167 -3.07 -23.36 -16.56
N GLU A 168 -1.81 -22.98 -16.75
CA GLU A 168 -0.71 -23.93 -16.96
C GLU A 168 -0.45 -24.80 -15.73
N MET A 169 -0.56 -24.26 -14.52
CA MET A 169 -0.39 -25.02 -13.27
C MET A 169 -1.52 -26.02 -13.00
N CYS A 170 -2.71 -25.78 -13.57
CA CYS A 170 -3.88 -26.66 -13.41
C CYS A 170 -3.93 -27.81 -14.42
N ARG A 171 -2.97 -27.89 -15.36
CA ARG A 171 -2.89 -28.93 -16.39
C ARG A 171 -2.08 -30.13 -15.93
#